data_AF-A0A067DSK4-F1
#
_entry.id   AF-A0A067DSK4-F1
#
_cell.length_a   1.000
_cell.length_b   1.000
_cell.length_c   1.000
_cell.angle_alpha   90.00
_cell.angle_beta   90.00
_cell.angle_gamma   90.00
#
_symmetry.space_group_name_H-M   'P 1'
#
loop_
_entity.id
_entity.type
_entity.pdbx_description
1 polymer ?
#
loop_
_entity_poly.entity_id
_entity_poly.type
_entity_poly.pdbx_seq_one_letter_code
_entity_poly.pdbx_strand_id
1 'polypeptide(L)'
;NGKMQEHHLLQLLSGILEWVDPPDVVAQAIESGKSESEMLDGCRALLSIATVTTPFVFDRLLKSIRPFGTLTLLSNLMCEVVKVLMMNNTEEGTWSWEARDILLDTWTTLLVSLDSTGRNVVLPLEVRNAAASLFALIVESELKVASASAMDDNGEFNYLQASISAMDERLSSYALIARAAIDATVPLLTRLFSERFARLHQGRGMIDPTETLEELYSLLLITGHVLADEGEGEIPVVPNAIQTHFVDTIEAAKHPVVLLCGSIIKFAEWSLDPEARASVFSPRLMEAIVWFLARWSQTYLMPLEEFRDSSTNLCHDTGYQHQSSTSRKALLSFFGEHNQGKPVLDIIVRISMTTLVSYPGEKDLQELTCNQLLHALVRRKNVCVHLVALVSSILQCTTL
;
A
#
# COMPACT_ATOMS: atom_id res chain seq x y z
N ASN A 1 -4.66 29.15 26.02
CA ASN A 1 -5.17 28.98 24.65
C ASN A 1 -5.56 27.54 24.29
N GLY A 2 -4.71 26.51 24.45
CA GLY A 2 -5.04 25.13 24.04
C GLY A 2 -6.35 24.54 24.59
N LYS A 3 -6.68 24.75 25.88
CA LYS A 3 -7.95 24.27 26.48
C LYS A 3 -9.20 24.91 25.86
N MET A 4 -9.12 26.18 25.43
CA MET A 4 -10.24 26.88 24.81
C MET A 4 -10.48 26.38 23.39
N GLN A 5 -9.39 26.10 22.66
CA GLN A 5 -9.44 25.48 21.34
C GLN A 5 -10.07 24.07 21.40
N GLU A 6 -9.60 23.21 22.32
CA GLU A 6 -10.15 21.86 22.48
C GLU A 6 -11.64 21.87 22.83
N HIS A 7 -12.09 22.81 23.68
CA HIS A 7 -13.51 22.98 23.99
C HIS A 7 -14.33 23.41 22.77
N HIS A 8 -13.81 24.32 21.94
CA HIS A 8 -14.47 24.75 20.72
C HIS A 8 -14.59 23.61 19.70
N LEU A 9 -13.52 22.84 19.51
CA LEU A 9 -13.52 21.67 18.64
C LEU A 9 -14.49 20.59 19.13
N LEU A 10 -14.60 20.39 20.44
CA LEU A 10 -15.59 19.48 21.02
C LEU A 10 -17.03 19.94 20.77
N GLN A 11 -17.30 21.25 20.84
CA GLN A 11 -18.62 21.80 20.51
C GLN A 11 -18.96 21.58 19.04
N LEU A 12 -18.01 21.84 18.13
CA LEU A 12 -18.17 21.57 16.71
C LEU A 12 -18.45 20.07 16.46
N LEU A 13 -17.63 19.20 17.03
CA LEU A 13 -17.81 17.75 16.92
C LEU A 13 -19.19 17.32 17.44
N SER A 14 -19.61 17.82 18.60
CA SER A 14 -20.91 17.49 19.19
C SER A 14 -22.08 17.91 18.30
N GLY A 15 -21.97 19.05 17.61
CA GLY A 15 -22.99 19.56 16.71
C GLY A 15 -23.17 18.74 15.44
N ILE A 16 -22.10 18.10 14.94
CA ILE A 16 -22.15 17.27 13.73
C ILE A 16 -22.46 15.79 14.01
N LEU A 17 -22.51 15.36 15.27
CA LEU A 17 -22.68 13.92 15.60
C LEU A 17 -23.97 13.34 15.01
N GLU A 18 -25.08 14.07 15.05
CA GLU A 18 -26.36 13.61 14.50
C GLU A 18 -26.34 13.45 12.97
N TRP A 19 -25.34 14.02 12.31
CA TRP A 19 -25.16 13.91 10.86
C TRP A 19 -24.34 12.69 10.45
N VAL A 20 -23.59 12.05 11.37
CA VAL A 20 -22.63 10.99 11.05
C VAL A 20 -22.69 9.76 11.96
N ASP A 21 -23.36 9.82 13.12
CA ASP A 21 -23.43 8.75 14.12
C ASP A 21 -24.89 8.38 14.48
N PRO A 22 -25.28 7.09 14.45
CA PRO A 22 -24.53 5.93 13.94
C PRO A 22 -24.43 5.92 12.40
N PRO A 23 -23.25 5.60 11.82
CA PRO A 23 -23.05 5.67 10.37
C PRO A 23 -24.04 4.85 9.53
N ASP A 24 -24.36 3.63 9.97
CA ASP A 24 -25.27 2.71 9.30
C ASP A 24 -26.70 3.25 9.22
N VAL A 25 -27.17 3.85 10.32
CA VAL A 25 -28.50 4.47 10.39
C VAL A 25 -28.58 5.70 9.48
N VAL A 26 -27.51 6.51 9.44
CA VAL A 26 -27.43 7.68 8.56
C VAL A 26 -27.42 7.25 7.09
N ALA A 27 -26.57 6.28 6.73
CA ALA A 27 -26.49 5.75 5.37
C ALA A 27 -27.85 5.20 4.91
N GLN A 28 -28.52 4.39 5.74
CA GLN A 28 -29.85 3.86 5.44
C GLN A 28 -30.90 4.97 5.25
N ALA A 29 -30.82 6.05 6.04
CA ALA A 29 -31.71 7.19 5.89
C ALA A 29 -31.49 7.91 4.56
N ILE A 30 -30.24 8.06 4.11
CA ILE A 30 -29.90 8.63 2.80
C ILE A 30 -30.45 7.75 1.68
N GLU A 31 -30.24 6.44 1.74
CA GLU A 31 -30.81 5.47 0.79
C GLU A 31 -32.35 5.52 0.77
N SER A 32 -32.97 5.89 1.88
CA SER A 32 -34.42 6.09 2.01
C SER A 32 -34.90 7.47 1.54
N GLY A 33 -34.02 8.31 0.97
CA GLY A 33 -34.34 9.61 0.39
C GLY A 33 -34.07 10.82 1.28
N LYS A 34 -33.39 10.66 2.43
CA LYS A 34 -32.85 11.80 3.19
C LYS A 34 -31.73 12.45 2.40
N SER A 35 -31.60 13.78 2.49
CA SER A 35 -30.50 14.49 1.84
C SER A 35 -29.14 14.05 2.41
N GLU A 36 -28.19 13.79 1.52
CA GLU A 36 -26.80 13.44 1.85
C GLU A 36 -25.94 14.62 2.31
N SER A 37 -26.43 15.87 2.18
CA SER A 37 -25.63 17.08 2.45
C SER A 37 -25.11 17.14 3.89
N GLU A 38 -25.94 16.80 4.87
CA GLU A 38 -25.56 16.78 6.29
C GLU A 38 -24.40 15.81 6.54
N MET A 39 -24.46 14.61 5.95
CA MET A 39 -23.41 13.60 6.07
C MET A 39 -22.10 14.08 5.47
N LEU A 40 -22.14 14.64 4.26
CA LEU A 40 -20.95 15.19 3.60
C LEU A 40 -20.36 16.38 4.39
N ASP A 41 -21.20 17.26 4.92
CA ASP A 41 -20.76 18.37 5.77
C ASP A 41 -20.18 17.87 7.10
N GLY A 42 -20.72 16.79 7.66
CA GLY A 42 -20.15 16.07 8.79
C GLY A 42 -18.75 15.53 8.50
N CYS A 43 -18.55 14.88 7.35
CA CYS A 43 -17.22 14.44 6.88
C CYS A 43 -16.25 15.61 6.73
N ARG A 44 -16.66 16.72 6.10
CA ARG A 44 -15.82 17.92 5.93
C ARG A 44 -15.47 18.59 7.26
N ALA A 45 -16.39 18.56 8.22
CA ALA A 45 -16.14 19.06 9.56
C ALA A 45 -15.13 18.18 10.32
N LEU A 46 -15.20 16.85 10.19
CA LEU A 46 -14.17 15.94 10.72
C LEU A 46 -12.80 16.23 10.12
N LEU A 47 -12.72 16.40 8.79
CA LEU A 47 -11.50 16.81 8.09
C LEU A 47 -10.95 18.14 8.65
N SER A 48 -11.82 19.14 8.77
CA SER A 48 -11.46 20.46 9.30
C SER A 48 -10.90 20.38 10.72
N ILE A 49 -11.48 19.54 11.58
CA ILE A 49 -10.97 19.29 12.94
C ILE A 49 -9.62 18.56 12.88
N ALA A 50 -9.44 17.60 11.99
CA ALA A 50 -8.18 16.87 11.82
C ALA A 50 -7.02 17.80 11.42
N THR A 51 -7.24 18.76 10.52
CA THR A 51 -6.17 19.70 10.07
C THR A 51 -5.60 20.57 11.19
N VAL A 52 -6.33 20.77 12.29
CA VAL A 52 -5.92 21.63 13.42
C VAL A 52 -5.63 20.85 14.70
N THR A 53 -5.57 19.51 14.64
CA THR A 53 -5.34 18.65 15.79
C THR A 53 -4.22 17.63 15.54
N THR A 54 -3.69 17.07 16.62
CA THR A 54 -2.88 15.84 16.54
C THR A 54 -3.79 14.63 16.62
N PRO A 55 -3.40 13.44 16.13
CA PRO A 55 -4.20 12.22 16.24
C PRO A 55 -4.68 11.91 17.67
N PHE A 56 -3.86 12.19 18.69
CA PHE A 56 -4.24 12.02 20.09
C PHE A 56 -5.31 12.99 20.57
N VAL A 57 -5.19 14.26 20.18
CA VAL A 57 -6.19 15.28 20.54
C VAL A 57 -7.47 14.97 19.79
N PHE A 58 -7.39 14.68 18.49
CA PHE A 58 -8.52 14.29 17.66
C PHE A 58 -9.31 13.15 18.30
N ASP A 59 -8.65 12.04 18.64
CA ASP A 59 -9.29 10.88 19.26
C ASP A 59 -9.92 11.20 20.63
N ARG A 60 -9.25 12.02 21.44
CA ARG A 60 -9.71 12.38 22.79
C ARG A 60 -10.98 13.23 22.79
N LEU A 61 -11.24 14.02 21.74
CA LEU A 61 -12.43 14.89 21.67
C LEU A 61 -13.69 14.09 22.00
N LEU A 62 -13.99 13.03 21.25
CA LEU A 62 -15.21 12.25 21.49
C LEU A 62 -15.15 11.41 22.78
N LYS A 63 -13.97 10.93 23.18
CA LYS A 63 -13.77 10.20 24.47
C LYS A 63 -14.19 11.01 25.69
N SER A 64 -14.22 12.34 25.58
CA SER A 64 -14.65 13.20 26.68
C SER A 64 -16.16 13.13 26.97
N ILE A 65 -16.97 12.69 25.99
CA ILE A 65 -18.44 12.66 26.07
C ILE A 65 -19.06 11.31 25.68
N ARG A 66 -18.30 10.38 25.09
CA ARG A 66 -18.73 9.05 24.65
C ARG A 66 -17.73 7.97 25.08
N PRO A 67 -18.11 6.67 25.09
CA PRO A 67 -17.21 5.58 25.46
C PRO A 67 -16.15 5.24 24.40
N PHE A 68 -16.23 5.83 23.20
CA PHE A 68 -15.29 5.65 22.10
C PHE A 68 -14.73 7.00 21.64
N GLY A 69 -13.59 6.96 20.94
CA GLY A 69 -12.92 8.16 20.45
C GLY A 69 -13.28 8.52 19.02
N THR A 70 -12.85 9.72 18.61
CA THR A 70 -13.16 10.25 17.28
C THR A 70 -12.51 9.43 16.18
N LEU A 71 -11.37 8.77 16.43
CA LEU A 71 -10.77 7.86 15.45
C LEU A 71 -11.61 6.60 15.24
N THR A 72 -12.24 6.09 16.31
CA THR A 72 -13.19 4.98 16.19
C THR A 72 -14.42 5.38 15.40
N LEU A 73 -14.96 6.59 15.62
CA LEU A 73 -16.05 7.13 14.80
C LEU A 73 -15.63 7.23 13.33
N LEU A 74 -14.47 7.83 13.05
CA LEU A 74 -13.92 7.98 11.71
C LEU A 74 -13.77 6.62 11.00
N SER A 75 -13.28 5.60 11.72
CA SER A 75 -13.18 4.24 11.17
C SER A 75 -14.54 3.63 10.88
N ASN A 76 -15.51 3.75 11.79
CA ASN A 76 -16.86 3.21 11.56
C ASN A 76 -17.54 3.89 10.38
N LEU A 77 -17.36 5.20 10.26
CA LEU A 77 -17.89 6.02 9.18
C LEU A 77 -17.31 5.59 7.83
N MET A 78 -15.99 5.46 7.74
CA MET A 78 -15.32 4.99 6.53
C MET A 78 -15.71 3.54 6.20
N CYS A 79 -15.82 2.65 7.19
CA CYS A 79 -16.28 1.28 6.96
C CYS A 79 -17.68 1.26 6.35
N GLU A 80 -18.60 2.10 6.82
CA GLU A 80 -19.94 2.16 6.27
C GLU A 80 -19.95 2.70 4.84
N VAL A 81 -19.19 3.77 4.58
CA VAL A 81 -19.02 4.31 3.23
C VAL A 81 -18.48 3.26 2.25
N VAL A 82 -17.48 2.46 2.67
CA VAL A 82 -16.93 1.37 1.83
C VAL A 82 -17.99 0.29 1.57
N LYS A 83 -18.82 -0.09 2.55
CA LYS A 83 -19.91 -1.05 2.32
C LYS A 83 -20.93 -0.55 1.30
N VAL A 84 -21.34 0.71 1.41
CA VAL A 84 -22.28 1.34 0.47
C VAL A 84 -21.69 1.36 -0.94
N LEU A 85 -20.40 1.70 -1.08
CA LEU A 85 -19.68 1.63 -2.36
C LEU A 85 -19.66 0.21 -2.95
N MET A 86 -19.45 -0.81 -2.11
CA MET A 86 -19.46 -2.22 -2.52
C MET A 86 -20.85 -2.71 -2.97
N MET A 87 -21.93 -2.07 -2.52
CA MET A 87 -23.31 -2.39 -2.89
C MET A 87 -23.72 -1.72 -4.20
N ASN A 88 -23.23 -0.50 -4.44
CA ASN A 88 -23.61 0.35 -5.59
C ASN A 88 -22.59 0.31 -6.75
N ASN A 89 -21.79 -0.76 -6.85
CA ASN A 89 -20.77 -0.95 -7.90
C ASN A 89 -19.86 0.27 -8.14
N THR A 90 -19.56 1.04 -7.08
CA THR A 90 -18.65 2.20 -7.13
C THR A 90 -19.02 3.29 -8.16
N GLU A 91 -20.31 3.51 -8.45
CA GLU A 91 -20.74 4.58 -9.36
C GLU A 91 -20.19 5.95 -8.92
N GLU A 92 -19.46 6.62 -9.83
CA GLU A 92 -18.93 7.96 -9.62
C GLU A 92 -20.07 8.97 -9.44
N GLY A 93 -19.86 9.96 -8.56
CA GLY A 93 -20.86 11.00 -8.26
C GLY A 93 -21.94 10.60 -7.26
N THR A 94 -21.87 9.40 -6.67
CA THR A 94 -22.68 9.06 -5.48
C THR A 94 -22.15 9.75 -4.23
N TRP A 95 -23.02 10.01 -3.24
CA TRP A 95 -22.59 10.59 -1.95
C TRP A 95 -21.48 9.76 -1.28
N SER A 96 -21.53 8.44 -1.42
CA SER A 96 -20.53 7.53 -0.84
C SER A 96 -19.16 7.67 -1.50
N TRP A 97 -19.12 7.99 -2.79
CA TRP A 97 -17.87 8.26 -3.51
C TRP A 97 -17.21 9.55 -3.00
N GLU A 98 -17.99 10.63 -2.86
CA GLU A 98 -17.47 11.89 -2.32
C GLU A 98 -17.10 11.79 -0.83
N ALA A 99 -17.92 11.10 -0.03
CA ALA A 99 -17.62 10.87 1.38
C ALA A 99 -16.32 10.07 1.56
N ARG A 100 -16.05 9.08 0.71
CA ARG A 100 -14.81 8.29 0.75
C ARG A 100 -13.60 9.20 0.62
N ASP A 101 -13.59 10.10 -0.36
CA ASP A 101 -12.43 10.94 -0.64
C ASP A 101 -12.18 11.93 0.51
N ILE A 102 -13.22 12.57 1.04
CA ILE A 102 -13.12 13.46 2.21
C ILE A 102 -12.60 12.70 3.45
N LEU A 103 -13.06 11.47 3.66
CA LEU A 103 -12.63 10.65 4.79
C LEU A 103 -11.19 10.14 4.61
N LEU A 104 -10.77 9.82 3.39
CA LEU A 104 -9.37 9.50 3.08
C LEU A 104 -8.46 10.70 3.34
N ASP A 105 -8.85 11.91 2.93
CA ASP A 105 -8.12 13.13 3.26
C ASP A 105 -7.98 13.32 4.77
N THR A 106 -9.03 12.97 5.52
CA THR A 106 -9.03 13.04 6.99
C THR A 106 -8.01 12.05 7.57
N TRP A 107 -8.02 10.80 7.10
CA TRP A 107 -7.04 9.78 7.50
C TRP A 107 -5.61 10.19 7.13
N THR A 108 -5.39 10.64 5.90
CA THR A 108 -4.08 11.09 5.41
C THR A 108 -3.55 12.25 6.23
N THR A 109 -4.37 13.26 6.53
CA THR A 109 -4.00 14.40 7.38
C THR A 109 -3.51 13.94 8.76
N LEU A 110 -4.22 12.98 9.38
CA LEU A 110 -3.88 12.48 10.72
C LEU A 110 -2.62 11.59 10.69
N LEU A 111 -2.49 10.73 9.69
CA LEU A 111 -1.42 9.73 9.62
C LEU A 111 -0.09 10.31 9.13
N VAL A 112 -0.09 11.25 8.16
CA VAL A 112 1.12 11.96 7.74
C VAL A 112 1.71 12.80 8.88
N SER A 113 0.86 13.39 9.72
CA SER A 113 1.30 14.07 10.94
C SER A 113 2.02 13.12 11.90
N LEU A 114 1.59 11.86 11.97
CA LEU A 114 2.24 10.85 12.80
C LEU A 114 3.62 10.48 12.25
N ASP A 115 3.72 10.21 10.95
CA ASP A 115 4.97 9.81 10.29
C ASP A 115 6.04 10.91 10.29
N SER A 116 5.64 12.18 10.13
CA SER A 116 6.56 13.33 10.09
C SER A 116 7.19 13.68 11.44
N THR A 117 6.60 13.28 12.57
CA THR A 117 7.11 13.65 13.91
C THR A 117 8.38 12.89 14.32
N GLY A 118 8.78 11.85 13.58
CA GLY A 118 10.02 11.09 13.81
C GLY A 118 10.12 10.42 15.19
N ARG A 119 9.07 10.50 16.01
CA ARG A 119 8.94 9.77 17.27
C ARG A 119 8.24 8.45 16.98
N ASN A 120 8.66 7.41 17.68
CA ASN A 120 7.97 6.11 17.71
C ASN A 120 6.65 6.26 18.47
N VAL A 121 5.70 6.96 17.86
CA VAL A 121 4.41 7.22 18.47
C VAL A 121 3.47 6.08 18.11
N VAL A 122 3.34 5.13 19.03
CA VAL A 122 2.45 3.98 18.85
C VAL A 122 1.00 4.43 19.03
N LEU A 123 0.19 4.22 18.00
CA LEU A 123 -1.25 4.46 18.08
C LEU A 123 -1.88 3.54 19.15
N PRO A 124 -2.96 3.99 19.84
CA PRO A 124 -3.71 3.14 20.74
C PRO A 124 -4.15 1.84 20.08
N LEU A 125 -4.23 0.75 20.85
CA LEU A 125 -4.57 -0.57 20.32
C LEU A 125 -5.93 -0.57 19.61
N GLU A 126 -6.92 0.15 20.14
CA GLU A 126 -8.24 0.27 19.54
C GLU A 126 -8.18 0.90 18.15
N VAL A 127 -7.33 1.92 17.98
CA VAL A 127 -7.13 2.62 16.70
C VAL A 127 -6.44 1.71 15.69
N ARG A 128 -5.42 0.96 16.12
CA ARG A 128 -4.74 -0.01 15.23
C ARG A 128 -5.69 -1.13 14.80
N ASN A 129 -6.51 -1.65 15.72
CA ASN A 129 -7.51 -2.66 15.39
C ASN A 129 -8.58 -2.12 14.42
N ALA A 130 -8.99 -0.87 14.61
CA ALA A 130 -9.92 -0.19 13.71
C ALA A 130 -9.31 0.00 12.31
N ALA A 131 -8.07 0.49 12.22
CA ALA A 131 -7.33 0.62 10.97
C ALA A 131 -7.11 -0.72 10.26
N ALA A 132 -6.78 -1.80 11.01
CA ALA A 132 -6.66 -3.15 10.46
C ALA A 132 -7.98 -3.66 9.84
N SER A 133 -9.09 -3.47 10.57
CA SER A 133 -10.42 -3.90 10.11
C SER A 133 -10.89 -3.10 8.91
N LEU A 134 -10.66 -1.78 8.93
CA LEU A 134 -10.95 -0.89 7.82
C LEU A 134 -10.13 -1.26 6.58
N PHE A 135 -8.81 -1.46 6.73
CA PHE A 135 -7.96 -1.86 5.61
C PHE A 135 -8.38 -3.21 5.02
N ALA A 136 -8.77 -4.18 5.86
CA ALA A 136 -9.27 -5.46 5.38
C ALA A 136 -10.52 -5.29 4.50
N LEU A 137 -11.46 -4.44 4.92
CA LEU A 137 -12.66 -4.12 4.15
C LEU A 137 -12.34 -3.37 2.84
N ILE A 138 -11.39 -2.42 2.88
CA ILE A 138 -10.91 -1.72 1.68
C ILE A 138 -10.34 -2.71 0.68
N VAL A 139 -9.44 -3.62 1.11
CA VAL A 139 -8.85 -4.62 0.20
C VAL A 139 -9.92 -5.55 -0.36
N GLU A 140 -10.88 -5.98 0.45
CA GLU A 140 -12.01 -6.78 -0.03
C GLU A 140 -12.83 -6.05 -1.09
N SER A 141 -13.10 -4.76 -0.87
CA SER A 141 -13.79 -3.89 -1.83
C SER A 141 -13.01 -3.78 -3.15
N GLU A 142 -11.71 -3.46 -3.10
CA GLU A 142 -10.88 -3.33 -4.30
C GLU A 142 -10.76 -4.65 -5.07
N LEU A 143 -10.67 -5.78 -4.37
CA LEU A 143 -10.64 -7.09 -5.01
C LEU A 143 -11.97 -7.43 -5.69
N LYS A 144 -13.10 -7.08 -5.06
CA LYS A 144 -14.43 -7.26 -5.65
C LYS A 144 -14.58 -6.41 -6.90
N VAL A 145 -14.17 -5.14 -6.86
CA VAL A 145 -14.17 -4.25 -8.04
C VAL A 145 -13.30 -4.83 -9.15
N ALA A 146 -12.07 -5.26 -8.85
CA ALA A 146 -11.17 -5.86 -9.83
C ALA A 146 -11.78 -7.11 -10.49
N SER A 147 -12.38 -8.00 -9.69
CA SER A 147 -13.07 -9.19 -10.23
C SER A 147 -14.26 -8.84 -11.11
N ALA A 148 -15.05 -7.82 -10.74
CA ALA A 148 -16.22 -7.40 -11.51
C ALA A 148 -15.82 -6.74 -12.84
N SER A 149 -14.73 -5.96 -12.84
CA SER A 149 -14.19 -5.33 -14.05
C SER A 149 -13.56 -6.31 -15.03
N ALA A 150 -13.23 -7.53 -14.57
CA ALA A 150 -12.59 -8.55 -15.40
C ALA A 150 -13.45 -8.97 -16.60
N MET A 151 -14.77 -8.76 -16.52
CA MET A 151 -15.76 -9.15 -17.53
C MET A 151 -16.36 -7.95 -18.28
N ASP A 152 -15.88 -6.72 -18.01
CA ASP A 152 -16.41 -5.50 -18.62
C ASP A 152 -15.59 -5.11 -19.87
N ASP A 153 -16.13 -5.43 -21.05
CA ASP A 153 -15.54 -5.16 -22.37
C ASP A 153 -15.72 -3.69 -22.84
N ASN A 154 -16.30 -2.82 -22.00
CA ASN A 154 -16.64 -1.46 -22.40
C ASN A 154 -15.41 -0.54 -22.38
N GLY A 155 -14.58 -0.68 -23.42
CA GLY A 155 -13.32 0.03 -23.59
C GLY A 155 -13.45 1.54 -23.80
N GLU A 156 -13.33 2.33 -22.73
CA GLU A 156 -13.00 3.75 -22.81
C GLU A 156 -11.52 4.00 -22.51
N PHE A 157 -10.68 3.85 -23.53
CA PHE A 157 -9.23 4.07 -23.49
C PHE A 157 -8.79 5.54 -23.31
N ASN A 158 -9.72 6.51 -23.30
CA ASN A 158 -9.38 7.95 -23.30
C ASN A 158 -9.37 8.64 -21.92
N TYR A 159 -9.67 7.91 -20.83
CA TYR A 159 -9.62 8.42 -19.44
C TYR A 159 -8.47 7.86 -18.61
N LEU A 160 -7.59 7.05 -19.22
CA LEU A 160 -6.68 6.15 -18.52
C LEU A 160 -5.65 6.87 -17.63
N GLN A 161 -5.01 7.95 -18.09
CA GLN A 161 -3.93 8.58 -17.31
C GLN A 161 -4.43 9.33 -16.07
N ALA A 162 -5.53 10.09 -16.19
CA ALA A 162 -6.13 10.78 -15.05
C ALA A 162 -6.73 9.78 -14.04
N SER A 163 -7.30 8.68 -14.54
CA SER A 163 -7.77 7.56 -13.72
C SER A 163 -6.61 6.86 -12.99
N ILE A 164 -5.46 6.66 -13.65
CA ILE A 164 -4.25 6.09 -13.03
C ILE A 164 -3.71 7.01 -11.93
N SER A 165 -3.57 8.32 -12.18
CA SER A 165 -3.10 9.27 -11.15
C SER A 165 -4.03 9.33 -9.94
N ALA A 166 -5.34 9.41 -10.16
CA ALA A 166 -6.33 9.39 -9.07
C ALA A 166 -6.32 8.06 -8.30
N MET A 167 -6.12 6.94 -9.02
CA MET A 167 -5.95 5.63 -8.40
C MET A 167 -4.68 5.57 -7.54
N ASP A 168 -3.55 6.10 -8.01
CA ASP A 168 -2.29 6.11 -7.26
C ASP A 168 -2.39 6.95 -5.96
N GLU A 169 -3.04 8.12 -6.02
CA GLU A 169 -3.29 8.96 -4.84
C GLU A 169 -4.18 8.24 -3.80
N ARG A 170 -5.24 7.57 -4.28
CA ARG A 170 -6.14 6.77 -3.45
C ARG A 170 -5.41 5.60 -2.79
N LEU A 171 -4.62 4.84 -3.56
CA LEU A 171 -3.85 3.71 -3.03
C LEU A 171 -2.76 4.18 -2.05
N SER A 172 -2.18 5.36 -2.25
CA SER A 172 -1.27 5.99 -1.30
C SER A 172 -1.96 6.30 0.04
N SER A 173 -3.19 6.81 0.01
CA SER A 173 -4.01 7.02 1.22
C SER A 173 -4.35 5.70 1.93
N TYR A 174 -4.73 4.67 1.18
CA TYR A 174 -4.96 3.32 1.74
C TYR A 174 -3.70 2.74 2.40
N ALA A 175 -2.52 3.00 1.82
CA ALA A 175 -1.27 2.53 2.38
C ALA A 175 -0.94 3.16 3.74
N LEU A 176 -1.29 4.43 3.96
CA LEU A 176 -1.15 5.06 5.28
C LEU A 176 -2.00 4.31 6.32
N ILE A 177 -3.26 4.02 6.00
CA ILE A 177 -4.17 3.25 6.88
C ILE A 177 -3.58 1.85 7.13
N ALA A 178 -3.06 1.20 6.10
CA ALA A 178 -2.43 -0.12 6.23
C ALA A 178 -1.23 -0.10 7.18
N ARG A 179 -0.38 0.93 7.05
CA ARG A 179 0.84 1.13 7.85
C ARG A 179 0.52 1.45 9.30
N ALA A 180 -0.61 2.10 9.59
CA ALA A 180 -1.08 2.30 10.96
C ALA A 180 -1.34 0.98 11.72
N ALA A 181 -1.52 -0.14 11.01
CA ALA A 181 -1.72 -1.47 11.57
C ALA A 181 -0.90 -2.55 10.85
N ILE A 182 0.35 -2.23 10.51
CA ILE A 182 1.21 -3.03 9.62
C ILE A 182 1.40 -4.49 10.07
N ASP A 183 1.35 -4.74 11.38
CA ASP A 183 1.46 -6.05 12.01
C ASP A 183 0.27 -6.97 11.68
N ALA A 184 -0.90 -6.41 11.38
CA ALA A 184 -2.07 -7.14 10.91
C ALA A 184 -2.19 -7.13 9.38
N THR A 185 -1.83 -6.04 8.71
CA THR A 185 -2.09 -5.85 7.29
C THR A 185 -1.09 -6.58 6.38
N VAL A 186 0.19 -6.68 6.76
CA VAL A 186 1.17 -7.47 5.97
C VAL A 186 0.83 -8.97 5.96
N PRO A 187 0.50 -9.63 7.10
CA PRO A 187 0.02 -11.00 7.08
C PRO A 187 -1.26 -11.19 6.26
N LEU A 188 -2.19 -10.23 6.31
CA LEU A 188 -3.41 -10.28 5.47
C LEU A 188 -3.07 -10.27 3.98
N LEU A 189 -2.24 -9.33 3.52
CA LEU A 189 -1.81 -9.25 2.12
C LEU A 189 -1.07 -10.52 1.68
N THR A 190 -0.20 -11.06 2.55
CA THR A 190 0.49 -12.34 2.31
C THR A 190 -0.47 -13.49 2.09
N ARG A 191 -1.49 -13.61 2.95
CA ARG A 191 -2.52 -14.63 2.83
C ARG A 191 -3.30 -14.48 1.52
N LEU A 192 -3.82 -13.28 1.24
CA LEU A 192 -4.63 -13.01 0.05
C LEU A 192 -3.84 -13.31 -1.23
N PHE A 193 -2.60 -12.81 -1.33
CA PHE A 193 -1.73 -13.05 -2.48
C PHE A 193 -1.46 -14.55 -2.67
N SER A 194 -1.15 -15.27 -1.58
CA SER A 194 -0.90 -16.71 -1.62
C SER A 194 -2.13 -17.51 -2.07
N GLU A 195 -3.32 -17.13 -1.61
CA GLU A 195 -4.58 -17.74 -2.03
C GLU A 195 -4.82 -17.54 -3.53
N ARG A 196 -4.61 -16.33 -4.07
CA ARG A 196 -4.78 -16.06 -5.50
C ARG A 196 -3.75 -16.81 -6.34
N PHE A 197 -2.49 -16.81 -5.89
CA PHE A 197 -1.42 -17.51 -6.58
C PHE A 197 -1.64 -19.03 -6.61
N ALA A 198 -2.15 -19.61 -5.52
CA ALA A 198 -2.54 -21.02 -5.47
C ALA A 198 -3.72 -21.34 -6.41
N ARG A 199 -4.71 -20.45 -6.51
CA ARG A 199 -5.84 -20.61 -7.45
C ARG A 199 -5.38 -20.71 -8.90
N LEU A 200 -4.40 -19.90 -9.32
CA LEU A 200 -3.82 -19.99 -10.67
C LEU A 200 -3.22 -21.38 -10.95
N HIS A 201 -2.55 -21.98 -9.97
CA HIS A 201 -1.92 -23.30 -10.13
C HIS A 201 -2.91 -24.46 -10.15
N GLN A 202 -4.00 -24.34 -9.40
CA GLN A 202 -5.05 -25.36 -9.30
C GLN A 202 -5.95 -25.38 -10.55
N GLY A 203 -6.00 -24.26 -11.29
CA GLY A 203 -6.93 -24.06 -12.41
C GLY A 203 -6.70 -24.90 -13.66
N ARG A 204 -5.49 -25.45 -13.93
CA ARG A 204 -5.11 -26.28 -15.13
C ARG A 204 -6.03 -26.16 -16.37
N GLY A 205 -6.37 -24.95 -16.81
CA GLY A 205 -7.23 -24.68 -17.97
C GLY A 205 -8.74 -25.01 -17.82
N MET A 206 -9.22 -25.37 -16.63
CA MET A 206 -10.62 -25.68 -16.35
C MET A 206 -11.41 -24.48 -15.79
N ILE A 207 -10.73 -23.53 -15.14
CA ILE A 207 -11.31 -22.32 -14.57
C ILE A 207 -10.67 -21.12 -15.27
N ASP A 208 -11.49 -20.19 -15.73
CA ASP A 208 -11.03 -18.93 -16.32
C ASP A 208 -10.22 -18.14 -15.27
N PRO A 209 -8.92 -17.88 -15.51
CA PRO A 209 -8.10 -17.18 -14.53
C PRO A 209 -8.37 -15.67 -14.49
N THR A 210 -9.15 -15.11 -15.41
CA THR A 210 -9.28 -13.65 -15.64
C THR A 210 -9.60 -12.86 -14.37
N GLU A 211 -10.61 -13.26 -13.60
CA GLU A 211 -10.93 -12.62 -12.31
C GLU A 211 -9.76 -12.70 -11.32
N THR A 212 -9.09 -13.86 -11.24
CA THR A 212 -7.95 -14.06 -10.33
C THR A 212 -6.73 -13.21 -10.75
N LEU A 213 -6.56 -12.98 -12.06
CA LEU A 213 -5.48 -12.13 -12.59
C LEU A 213 -5.74 -10.65 -12.29
N GLU A 214 -6.98 -10.17 -12.40
CA GLU A 214 -7.35 -8.81 -12.00
C GLU A 214 -7.23 -8.62 -10.47
N GLU A 215 -7.62 -9.61 -9.67
CA GLU A 215 -7.38 -9.59 -8.23
C GLU A 215 -5.87 -9.51 -7.90
N LEU A 216 -5.02 -10.26 -8.62
CA LEU A 216 -3.56 -10.20 -8.45
C LEU A 216 -2.98 -8.85 -8.88
N TYR A 217 -3.45 -8.29 -9.99
CA TYR A 217 -3.10 -6.94 -10.44
C TYR A 217 -3.38 -5.92 -9.33
N SER A 218 -4.60 -5.92 -8.79
CA SER A 218 -4.99 -5.01 -7.69
C SER A 218 -4.14 -5.22 -6.43
N LEU A 219 -3.90 -6.49 -6.03
CA LEU A 219 -3.05 -6.80 -4.89
C LEU A 219 -1.59 -6.36 -5.05
N LEU A 220 -1.02 -6.45 -6.25
CA LEU A 220 0.33 -5.95 -6.54
C LEU A 220 0.40 -4.44 -6.32
N LEU A 221 -0.58 -3.69 -6.83
CA LEU A 221 -0.65 -2.23 -6.65
C LEU A 221 -0.79 -1.85 -5.18
N ILE A 222 -1.80 -2.40 -4.49
CA ILE A 222 -2.03 -2.17 -3.06
C ILE A 222 -0.77 -2.50 -2.26
N THR A 223 -0.19 -3.68 -2.47
CA THR A 223 1.00 -4.12 -1.73
C THR A 223 2.21 -3.23 -2.01
N GLY A 224 2.39 -2.78 -3.25
CA GLY A 224 3.46 -1.86 -3.63
C GLY A 224 3.40 -0.55 -2.85
N HIS A 225 2.21 0.08 -2.77
CA HIS A 225 2.02 1.28 -1.94
C HIS A 225 2.24 1.01 -0.45
N VAL A 226 1.75 -0.13 0.08
CA VAL A 226 1.93 -0.44 1.51
C VAL A 226 3.41 -0.59 1.87
N LEU A 227 4.20 -1.27 1.02
CA LEU A 227 5.57 -1.65 1.33
C LEU A 227 6.61 -0.58 1.01
N ALA A 228 6.37 0.31 0.06
CA ALA A 228 7.36 1.30 -0.35
C ALA A 228 6.70 2.63 -0.74
N ASP A 229 7.39 3.72 -0.45
CA ASP A 229 7.01 5.06 -0.88
C ASP A 229 7.44 5.30 -2.34
N GLU A 230 6.88 6.35 -2.92
CA GLU A 230 7.31 6.83 -4.23
C GLU A 230 8.78 7.31 -4.19
N GLY A 231 9.53 6.97 -5.23
CA GLY A 231 10.96 7.30 -5.35
C GLY A 231 11.24 8.57 -6.13
N GLU A 232 10.25 9.43 -6.42
CA GLU A 232 10.48 10.65 -7.17
C GLU A 232 11.31 11.66 -6.35
N GLY A 233 12.37 12.21 -6.96
CA GLY A 233 13.22 13.23 -6.34
C GLY A 233 14.27 12.72 -5.34
N GLU A 234 13.94 11.74 -4.49
CA GLU A 234 14.83 11.26 -3.41
C GLU A 234 15.06 9.73 -3.46
N ILE A 235 15.96 9.22 -2.59
CA ILE A 235 16.13 7.77 -2.41
C ILE A 235 15.10 7.32 -1.36
N PRO A 236 14.11 6.49 -1.73
CA PRO A 236 13.10 6.07 -0.77
C PRO A 236 13.72 5.19 0.31
N VAL A 237 13.19 5.35 1.52
CA VAL A 237 13.55 4.57 2.70
C VAL A 237 12.42 3.59 3.03
N VAL A 238 12.72 2.58 3.85
CA VAL A 238 11.68 1.67 4.33
C VAL A 238 10.64 2.48 5.13
N PRO A 239 9.33 2.32 4.89
CA PRO A 239 8.31 3.01 5.67
C PRO A 239 8.47 2.79 7.19
N ASN A 240 8.28 3.86 7.97
CA ASN A 240 8.57 3.86 9.41
C ASN A 240 7.80 2.76 10.18
N ALA A 241 6.55 2.50 9.81
CA ALA A 241 5.74 1.43 10.41
C ALA A 241 6.43 0.06 10.30
N ILE A 242 7.02 -0.25 9.15
CA ILE A 242 7.75 -1.52 8.93
C ILE A 242 9.01 -1.59 9.78
N GLN A 243 9.72 -0.47 9.96
CA GLN A 243 10.92 -0.42 10.79
C GLN A 243 10.65 -0.62 12.29
N THR A 244 9.44 -0.28 12.75
CA THR A 244 9.12 -0.14 14.18
C THR A 244 8.19 -1.22 14.74
N HIS A 245 7.41 -1.94 13.90
CA HIS A 245 6.42 -2.92 14.39
C HIS A 245 6.90 -4.39 14.39
N PHE A 246 7.93 -4.76 13.61
CA PHE A 246 8.40 -6.16 13.51
C PHE A 246 9.61 -6.47 14.41
N VAL A 247 9.68 -5.84 15.57
CA VAL A 247 10.86 -5.77 16.46
C VAL A 247 11.37 -7.15 16.93
N ASP A 248 10.48 -8.11 17.09
CA ASP A 248 10.82 -9.45 17.60
C ASP A 248 11.38 -10.40 16.51
N THR A 249 11.41 -9.98 15.24
CA THR A 249 11.83 -10.85 14.14
C THR A 249 13.33 -10.73 13.87
N ILE A 250 14.10 -11.65 14.45
CA ILE A 250 15.57 -11.69 14.33
C ILE A 250 16.01 -12.42 13.06
N GLU A 251 15.27 -13.46 12.66
CA GLU A 251 15.58 -14.24 11.47
C GLU A 251 15.00 -13.58 10.23
N ALA A 252 15.86 -13.04 9.38
CA ALA A 252 15.48 -12.30 8.17
C ALA A 252 14.49 -13.06 7.28
N ALA A 253 14.67 -14.38 7.12
CA ALA A 253 13.80 -15.23 6.31
C ALA A 253 12.37 -15.38 6.87
N LYS A 254 12.16 -15.09 8.16
CA LYS A 254 10.85 -15.13 8.83
C LYS A 254 10.19 -13.75 8.93
N HIS A 255 10.87 -12.69 8.52
CA HIS A 255 10.31 -11.35 8.57
C HIS A 255 9.06 -11.27 7.67
N PRO A 256 7.89 -10.81 8.17
CA PRO A 256 6.64 -10.82 7.40
C PRO A 256 6.74 -10.10 6.04
N VAL A 257 7.42 -8.95 6.01
CA VAL A 257 7.68 -8.23 4.76
C VAL A 257 8.60 -9.01 3.81
N VAL A 258 9.60 -9.76 4.32
CA VAL A 258 10.47 -10.60 3.48
C VAL A 258 9.67 -11.74 2.88
N LEU A 259 8.77 -12.37 3.64
CA LEU A 259 7.90 -13.44 3.15
C LEU A 259 6.97 -12.94 2.03
N LEU A 260 6.32 -11.79 2.23
CA LEU A 260 5.45 -11.16 1.23
C LEU A 260 6.22 -10.80 -0.05
N CYS A 261 7.33 -10.05 0.09
CA CYS A 261 8.19 -9.69 -1.03
C CYS A 261 8.71 -10.92 -1.78
N GLY A 262 9.17 -11.93 -1.04
CA GLY A 262 9.65 -13.18 -1.62
C GLY A 262 8.56 -13.93 -2.39
N SER A 263 7.32 -13.92 -1.92
CA SER A 263 6.18 -14.49 -2.66
C SER A 263 5.91 -13.75 -3.96
N ILE A 264 5.94 -12.41 -3.94
CA ILE A 264 5.71 -11.59 -5.14
C ILE A 264 6.86 -11.74 -6.14
N ILE A 265 8.11 -11.78 -5.67
CA ILE A 265 9.28 -12.00 -6.55
C ILE A 265 9.22 -13.37 -7.21
N LYS A 266 8.81 -14.43 -6.48
CA LYS A 266 8.61 -15.77 -7.06
C LYS A 266 7.50 -15.79 -8.11
N PHE A 267 6.41 -15.06 -7.86
CA PHE A 267 5.35 -14.89 -8.85
C PHE A 267 5.86 -14.16 -10.09
N ALA A 268 6.63 -13.09 -9.92
CA ALA A 268 7.23 -12.34 -11.02
C ALA A 268 8.24 -13.19 -11.80
N GLU A 269 9.05 -14.00 -11.13
CA GLU A 269 10.01 -14.93 -11.76
C GLU A 269 9.31 -15.96 -12.65
N TRP A 270 8.09 -16.38 -12.30
CA TRP A 270 7.32 -17.31 -13.12
C TRP A 270 7.00 -16.78 -14.52
N SER A 271 6.99 -15.45 -14.73
CA SER A 271 6.84 -14.85 -16.07
C SER A 271 7.99 -15.15 -17.03
N LEU A 272 9.12 -15.64 -16.51
CA LEU A 272 10.27 -16.03 -17.32
C LEU A 272 10.07 -17.39 -17.99
N ASP A 273 9.20 -18.24 -17.43
CA ASP A 273 8.79 -19.49 -18.05
C ASP A 273 7.95 -19.22 -19.32
N PRO A 274 8.32 -19.74 -20.51
CA PRO A 274 7.61 -19.45 -21.74
C PRO A 274 6.15 -19.90 -21.77
N GLU A 275 5.81 -21.02 -21.13
CA GLU A 275 4.45 -21.55 -21.11
C GLU A 275 3.55 -20.70 -20.19
N ALA A 276 4.05 -20.38 -19.00
CA ALA A 276 3.39 -19.49 -18.07
C ALA A 276 3.21 -18.10 -18.67
N ARG A 277 4.26 -17.57 -19.31
CA ARG A 277 4.21 -16.26 -19.97
C ARG A 277 3.09 -16.17 -21.00
N ALA A 278 2.93 -17.20 -21.82
CA ALA A 278 1.92 -17.23 -22.85
C ALA A 278 0.48 -17.40 -22.32
N SER A 279 0.31 -17.92 -21.10
CA SER A 279 -1.01 -18.31 -20.57
C SER A 279 -1.51 -17.45 -19.40
N VAL A 280 -0.61 -16.80 -18.65
CA VAL A 280 -0.92 -16.11 -17.39
C VAL A 280 -0.52 -14.64 -17.44
N PHE A 281 0.61 -14.32 -18.05
CA PHE A 281 1.23 -13.00 -17.96
C PHE A 281 0.85 -12.11 -19.14
N SER A 282 -0.34 -11.52 -19.08
CA SER A 282 -0.77 -10.47 -20.02
C SER A 282 0.12 -9.21 -19.91
N PRO A 283 0.17 -8.34 -20.94
CA PRO A 283 0.90 -7.07 -20.87
C PRO A 283 0.54 -6.23 -19.63
N ARG A 284 -0.76 -6.10 -19.34
CA ARG A 284 -1.28 -5.38 -18.17
C ARG A 284 -0.82 -5.98 -16.83
N LEU A 285 -0.80 -7.30 -16.70
CA LEU A 285 -0.26 -7.92 -15.49
C LEU A 285 1.25 -7.70 -15.36
N MET A 286 1.97 -7.74 -16.49
CA MET A 286 3.39 -7.42 -16.52
C MET A 286 3.67 -5.96 -16.16
N GLU A 287 2.78 -5.03 -16.51
CA GLU A 287 2.89 -3.63 -16.07
C GLU A 287 2.84 -3.53 -14.55
N ALA A 288 1.87 -4.17 -13.88
CA ALA A 288 1.81 -4.18 -12.42
C ALA A 288 3.05 -4.83 -11.77
N ILE A 289 3.60 -5.90 -12.37
CA ILE A 289 4.83 -6.55 -11.89
C ILE A 289 6.03 -5.60 -12.04
N VAL A 290 6.22 -5.01 -13.22
CA VAL A 290 7.32 -4.09 -13.50
C VAL A 290 7.23 -2.86 -12.60
N TRP A 291 6.03 -2.29 -12.44
CA TRP A 291 5.77 -1.16 -11.55
C TRP A 291 6.10 -1.52 -10.09
N PHE A 292 5.66 -2.69 -9.62
CA PHE A 292 5.96 -3.16 -8.27
C PHE A 292 7.47 -3.31 -8.07
N LEU A 293 8.16 -3.97 -9.00
CA LEU A 293 9.62 -4.18 -8.92
C LEU A 293 10.38 -2.84 -9.00
N ALA A 294 9.91 -1.88 -9.78
CA ALA A 294 10.52 -0.55 -9.90
C ALA A 294 10.42 0.21 -8.57
N ARG A 295 9.24 0.21 -7.94
CA ARG A 295 9.03 0.85 -6.64
C ARG A 295 9.77 0.10 -5.51
N TRP A 296 9.66 -1.22 -5.48
CA TRP A 296 10.27 -2.09 -4.46
C TRP A 296 11.80 -2.02 -4.47
N SER A 297 12.41 -2.13 -5.65
CA SER A 297 13.88 -2.19 -5.78
C SER A 297 14.57 -0.93 -5.28
N GLN A 298 13.93 0.24 -5.44
CA GLN A 298 14.43 1.50 -4.92
C GLN A 298 14.48 1.54 -3.40
N THR A 299 13.74 0.70 -2.69
CA THR A 299 13.74 0.65 -1.23
C THR A 299 14.58 -0.54 -0.72
N TYR A 300 14.31 -1.73 -1.22
CA TYR A 300 14.76 -2.99 -0.63
C TYR A 300 15.92 -3.68 -1.35
N LEU A 301 16.16 -3.38 -2.63
CA LEU A 301 17.22 -4.06 -3.38
C LEU A 301 18.58 -3.43 -3.08
N MET A 302 19.47 -4.22 -2.48
CA MET A 302 20.83 -3.83 -2.12
C MET A 302 20.89 -2.40 -1.54
N PRO A 303 20.22 -2.13 -0.41
CA PRO A 303 20.27 -0.83 0.22
C PRO A 303 21.72 -0.50 0.64
N LEU A 304 22.13 0.77 0.50
CA LEU A 304 23.44 1.21 0.97
C LEU A 304 23.50 1.10 2.51
N GLU A 305 24.58 0.52 3.03
CA GLU A 305 24.87 0.46 4.48
C GLU A 305 25.31 1.83 5.05
N GLU A 306 24.77 2.95 4.57
CA GLU A 306 25.23 4.29 4.98
C GLU A 306 24.70 4.74 6.36
N PHE A 307 23.80 3.99 7.00
CA PHE A 307 23.48 4.19 8.41
C PHE A 307 24.40 3.37 9.32
N ARG A 308 25.72 3.58 9.18
CA ARG A 308 26.64 3.35 10.30
C ARG A 308 26.28 4.37 11.38
N ASP A 309 25.51 3.91 12.36
CA ASP A 309 25.25 4.48 13.68
C ASP A 309 26.01 5.80 13.97
N SER A 310 25.54 6.92 13.41
CA SER A 310 25.97 8.26 13.84
C SER A 310 25.21 8.73 15.09
N SER A 311 24.46 7.83 15.72
CA SER A 311 23.88 7.99 17.04
C SER A 311 24.74 7.30 18.12
N THR A 312 26.06 7.50 18.09
CA THR A 312 26.78 7.67 19.35
C THR A 312 26.39 9.01 19.95
N ASN A 313 25.15 9.12 20.45
CA ASN A 313 24.72 10.22 21.32
C ASN A 313 23.94 9.62 22.48
N LEU A 314 24.65 9.54 23.61
CA LEU A 314 24.17 9.52 24.99
C LEU A 314 22.66 9.80 25.14
N CYS A 315 21.85 8.77 25.38
CA CYS A 315 20.86 8.75 26.46
C CYS A 315 20.30 7.33 26.66
N HIS A 316 20.11 6.95 27.91
CA HIS A 316 19.59 5.66 28.34
C HIS A 316 18.13 5.46 27.87
N ASP A 317 17.91 4.65 26.82
CA ASP A 317 16.63 3.95 26.59
C ASP A 317 16.83 2.66 25.75
N THR A 318 17.59 1.71 26.33
CA THR A 318 18.42 0.76 25.57
C THR A 318 17.79 -0.59 25.18
N GLY A 319 16.47 -0.78 25.37
CA GLY A 319 15.79 -2.04 25.01
C GLY A 319 15.13 -2.03 23.62
N TYR A 320 14.11 -1.19 23.47
CA TYR A 320 13.27 -1.13 22.27
C TYR A 320 14.00 -0.60 21.02
N GLN A 321 14.89 0.39 21.19
CA GLN A 321 15.69 0.91 20.07
C GLN A 321 16.70 -0.11 19.54
N HIS A 322 17.25 -0.97 20.41
CA HIS A 322 18.23 -1.97 19.99
C HIS A 322 17.57 -3.08 19.16
N GLN A 323 16.41 -3.58 19.60
CA GLN A 323 15.69 -4.65 18.90
C GLN A 323 15.07 -4.16 17.57
N SER A 324 14.51 -2.94 17.51
CA SER A 324 14.01 -2.35 16.25
C SER A 324 15.15 -2.20 15.23
N SER A 325 16.35 -1.82 15.69
CA SER A 325 17.55 -1.80 14.85
C SER A 325 17.94 -3.19 14.33
N THR A 326 17.77 -4.26 15.12
CA THR A 326 18.06 -5.64 14.70
C THR A 326 17.09 -6.12 13.63
N SER A 327 15.78 -5.94 13.80
CA SER A 327 14.78 -6.35 12.80
C SER A 327 14.93 -5.59 11.48
N ARG A 328 15.16 -4.27 11.56
CA ARG A 328 15.47 -3.44 10.38
C ARG A 328 16.71 -3.94 9.64
N LYS A 329 17.79 -4.26 10.37
CA LYS A 329 19.01 -4.85 9.79
C LYS A 329 18.72 -6.21 9.14
N ALA A 330 17.93 -7.08 9.79
CA ALA A 330 17.53 -8.36 9.24
C ALA A 330 16.76 -8.18 7.91
N LEU A 331 15.77 -7.29 7.86
CA LEU A 331 15.01 -6.95 6.65
C LEU A 331 15.92 -6.45 5.51
N LEU A 332 16.74 -5.43 5.77
CA LEU A 332 17.60 -4.82 4.75
C LEU A 332 18.74 -5.75 4.30
N SER A 333 19.23 -6.62 5.18
CA SER A 333 20.28 -7.59 4.85
C SER A 333 19.78 -8.73 3.95
N PHE A 334 18.47 -9.05 3.97
CA PHE A 334 17.94 -10.19 3.23
C PHE A 334 18.10 -10.01 1.71
N PHE A 335 17.66 -8.87 1.18
CA PHE A 335 17.83 -8.46 -0.21
C PHE A 335 19.11 -7.64 -0.42
N GLY A 336 20.04 -7.72 0.53
CA GLY A 336 21.36 -7.09 0.48
C GLY A 336 22.33 -7.80 -0.47
N GLU A 337 23.45 -7.12 -0.74
CA GLU A 337 24.48 -7.58 -1.70
C GLU A 337 25.05 -8.97 -1.38
N HIS A 338 25.15 -9.29 -0.09
CA HIS A 338 25.78 -10.53 0.40
C HIS A 338 24.79 -11.67 0.64
N ASN A 339 23.51 -11.51 0.27
CA ASN A 339 22.48 -12.54 0.43
C ASN A 339 21.64 -12.67 -0.86
N GLN A 340 20.33 -12.38 -0.82
CA GLN A 340 19.43 -12.58 -1.97
C GLN A 340 19.46 -11.43 -2.98
N GLY A 341 20.20 -10.34 -2.73
CA GLY A 341 20.21 -9.17 -3.60
C GLY A 341 20.67 -9.46 -5.03
N LYS A 342 21.75 -10.24 -5.22
CA LYS A 342 22.27 -10.58 -6.56
C LYS A 342 21.35 -11.52 -7.34
N PRO A 343 20.86 -12.65 -6.77
CA PRO A 343 19.88 -13.49 -7.45
C PRO A 343 18.60 -12.73 -7.84
N VAL A 344 18.09 -11.88 -6.95
CA VAL A 344 16.89 -11.09 -7.24
C VAL A 344 17.14 -10.04 -8.33
N LEU A 345 18.31 -9.38 -8.32
CA LEU A 345 18.69 -8.48 -9.41
C LEU A 345 18.70 -9.21 -10.76
N ASP A 346 19.28 -10.41 -10.83
CA ASP A 346 19.29 -11.22 -12.05
C ASP A 346 17.86 -11.53 -12.55
N ILE A 347 16.95 -11.92 -11.64
CA ILE A 347 15.52 -12.12 -11.97
C ILE A 347 14.93 -10.84 -12.58
N ILE A 348 15.12 -9.68 -11.94
CA ILE A 348 14.57 -8.40 -12.41
C ILE A 348 15.13 -8.02 -13.79
N VAL A 349 16.42 -8.25 -14.03
CA VAL A 349 17.05 -7.98 -15.33
C VAL A 349 16.48 -8.91 -16.41
N ARG A 350 16.32 -10.20 -16.11
CA ARG A 350 15.69 -11.16 -17.04
C ARG A 350 14.25 -10.79 -17.35
N ILE A 351 13.49 -10.32 -16.35
CA ILE A 351 12.12 -9.83 -16.55
C ILE A 351 12.14 -8.62 -17.48
N SER A 352 13.02 -7.64 -17.23
CA SER A 352 13.17 -6.44 -18.07
C SER A 352 13.51 -6.80 -19.53
N MET A 353 14.40 -7.77 -19.75
CA MET A 353 14.69 -8.24 -21.10
C MET A 353 13.49 -8.96 -21.72
N THR A 354 12.75 -9.73 -20.92
CA THR A 354 11.55 -10.44 -21.37
C THR A 354 10.45 -9.47 -21.78
N THR A 355 10.21 -8.38 -21.04
CA THR A 355 9.22 -7.36 -21.42
C THR A 355 9.59 -6.66 -22.72
N LEU A 356 10.87 -6.37 -22.94
CA LEU A 356 11.35 -5.73 -24.18
C LEU A 356 11.32 -6.64 -25.42
N VAL A 357 11.52 -7.95 -25.25
CA VAL A 357 11.66 -8.90 -26.37
C VAL A 357 10.38 -9.69 -26.64
N SER A 358 9.68 -10.14 -25.59
CA SER A 358 8.55 -11.07 -25.71
C SER A 358 7.18 -10.39 -25.80
N TYR A 359 7.11 -9.06 -25.62
CA TYR A 359 5.89 -8.26 -25.72
C TYR A 359 6.06 -7.16 -26.78
N PRO A 360 6.20 -7.53 -28.07
CA PRO A 360 6.41 -6.55 -29.13
C PRO A 360 5.16 -5.70 -29.36
N GLY A 361 5.32 -4.37 -29.35
CA GLY A 361 4.23 -3.43 -29.62
C GLY A 361 3.53 -2.88 -28.37
N GLU A 362 3.77 -3.48 -27.20
CA GLU A 362 3.24 -3.04 -25.91
C GLU A 362 4.02 -1.82 -25.39
N LYS A 363 3.67 -0.63 -25.89
CA LYS A 363 4.42 0.60 -25.63
C LYS A 363 4.45 0.99 -24.16
N ASP A 364 3.31 0.88 -23.47
CA ASP A 364 3.20 1.31 -22.08
C ASP A 364 4.06 0.42 -21.16
N LEU A 365 3.99 -0.90 -21.33
CA LEU A 365 4.87 -1.86 -20.65
C LEU A 365 6.36 -1.61 -20.94
N GLN A 366 6.73 -1.36 -22.19
CA GLN A 366 8.12 -1.10 -22.58
C GLN A 366 8.62 0.24 -22.02
N GLU A 367 7.77 1.27 -22.03
CA GLU A 367 8.05 2.58 -21.45
C GLU A 367 8.25 2.47 -19.94
N LEU A 368 7.34 1.79 -19.24
CA LEU A 368 7.42 1.52 -17.80
C LEU A 368 8.71 0.76 -17.45
N THR A 369 9.07 -0.25 -18.24
CA THR A 369 10.32 -1.00 -18.06
C THR A 369 11.54 -0.09 -18.19
N CYS A 370 11.61 0.75 -19.22
CA CYS A 370 12.75 1.61 -19.49
C CYS A 370 12.85 2.79 -18.52
N ASN A 371 11.74 3.51 -18.34
CA ASN A 371 11.70 4.80 -17.65
C ASN A 371 11.55 4.66 -16.14
N GLN A 372 10.96 3.57 -15.65
CA GLN A 372 10.80 3.34 -14.21
C GLN A 372 11.71 2.23 -13.69
N LEU A 373 11.59 1.00 -14.21
CA LEU A 373 12.33 -0.14 -13.64
C LEU A 373 13.84 -0.06 -13.87
N LEU A 374 14.28 0.08 -15.12
CA LEU A 374 15.71 0.19 -15.43
C LEU A 374 16.30 1.47 -14.82
N HIS A 375 15.55 2.58 -14.88
CA HIS A 375 15.92 3.83 -14.22
C HIS A 375 16.14 3.64 -12.72
N ALA A 376 15.20 3.00 -12.01
CA ALA A 376 15.31 2.68 -10.59
C ALA A 376 16.59 1.89 -10.26
N LEU A 377 16.92 0.89 -11.08
CA LEU A 377 18.09 0.05 -10.86
C LEU A 377 19.41 0.80 -11.06
N VAL A 378 19.47 1.77 -11.98
CA VAL A 378 20.72 2.52 -12.27
C VAL A 378 20.96 3.72 -11.36
N ARG A 379 19.99 4.11 -10.52
CA ARG A 379 20.16 5.21 -9.56
C ARG A 379 21.15 4.88 -8.44
N ARG A 380 21.36 3.59 -8.13
CA ARG A 380 22.20 3.11 -7.02
C ARG A 380 23.51 2.51 -7.52
N LYS A 381 24.64 3.12 -7.14
CA LYS A 381 25.99 2.72 -7.61
C LYS A 381 26.31 1.25 -7.35
N ASN A 382 25.94 0.72 -6.18
CA ASN A 382 26.17 -0.67 -5.81
C ASN A 382 25.36 -1.66 -6.66
N VAL A 383 24.13 -1.30 -7.05
CA VAL A 383 23.34 -2.08 -8.02
C VAL A 383 24.01 -2.03 -9.41
N CYS A 384 24.48 -0.85 -9.85
CA CYS A 384 25.15 -0.68 -11.14
C CYS A 384 26.39 -1.56 -11.33
N VAL A 385 27.21 -1.74 -10.28
CA VAL A 385 28.40 -2.60 -10.35
C VAL A 385 28.02 -4.04 -10.74
N HIS A 386 26.95 -4.56 -10.14
CA HIS A 386 26.47 -5.91 -10.44
C HIS A 386 25.74 -5.99 -11.80
N LEU A 387 25.01 -4.94 -12.19
CA LEU A 387 24.39 -4.85 -13.52
C LEU A 387 25.42 -4.96 -14.65
N VAL A 388 26.53 -4.23 -14.56
CA VAL A 388 27.59 -4.28 -15.60
C VAL A 388 28.22 -5.67 -15.70
N ALA A 389 28.42 -6.34 -14.56
CA ALA A 389 28.92 -7.71 -14.52
C ALA A 389 27.94 -8.70 -15.17
N LEU A 390 26.65 -8.58 -14.85
CA LEU A 390 25.58 -9.42 -15.41
C LEU A 390 25.46 -9.27 -16.93
N VAL A 391 25.43 -8.03 -17.43
CA VAL A 391 25.37 -7.75 -18.88
C VAL A 391 26.60 -8.32 -19.60
N SER A 392 27.78 -8.22 -18.99
CA SER A 392 29.01 -8.80 -19.54
C SER A 392 28.94 -10.32 -19.65
N SER A 393 28.38 -11.00 -18.65
CA SER A 393 28.16 -12.45 -18.71
C SER A 393 27.09 -12.87 -19.72
N ILE A 394 26.01 -12.09 -19.87
CA ILE A 394 24.94 -12.38 -20.83
C ILE A 394 25.45 -12.23 -22.26
N LEU A 395 26.22 -11.17 -22.57
CA LEU A 395 26.82 -10.99 -23.92
C LEU A 395 27.83 -12.10 -24.27
N GLN A 396 28.53 -12.64 -23.29
CA GLN A 396 29.46 -13.76 -23.50
C GLN A 396 28.72 -15.08 -23.77
N CYS A 397 27.54 -15.28 -23.19
CA CYS A 397 26.72 -16.47 -23.44
C CYS A 397 25.95 -16.44 -24.76
N THR A 398 25.66 -15.27 -25.34
CA THR A 398 24.98 -15.15 -26.65
C THR A 398 25.94 -15.17 -27.85
N THR A 399 27.25 -15.17 -27.61
CA THR A 399 28.30 -15.22 -28.64
C THR A 399 28.97 -16.60 -28.78
N LEU A 400 28.42 -17.61 -28.10
CA LEU A 400 28.69 -19.05 -28.28
C LEU A 400 27.43 -19.74 -28.82
#